data_AF-A0A820ZTS4-F1
#
_entry.id   AF-A0A820ZTS4-F1
#
_cell.length_a   1.000
_cell.length_b   1.000
_cell.length_c   1.000
_cell.angle_alpha   90.00
_cell.angle_beta   90.00
_cell.angle_gamma   90.00
#
_symmetry.space_group_name_H-M   'P 1'
#
loop_
_entity.id
_entity.type
_entity.pdbx_description
1 polymer ?
#
loop_
_entity_poly.entity_id
_entity_poly.type
_entity_poly.pdbx_seq_one_letter_code
_entity_poly.pdbx_strand_id
1 'polypeptide(L)'
;MKRFRFNAIGISEVRWRGKGEISGGDFIWSGEDSTHNRGVGVLRSAKAKHTLIGYNPISSQVITARFHTTPFKLTVIHVYAPTSASSDDEIEIFYDSIEHALTQTSKKDIVTETNEEIDS
;
A
#
# COMPACT_ATOMS: atom_id res chain seq x y z
N MET A 1 0.57 7.78 -20.47
CA MET A 1 0.62 6.32 -20.20
C MET A 1 -0.54 5.61 -20.89
N LYS A 2 -0.34 5.04 -22.08
CA LYS A 2 -1.40 4.36 -22.86
C LYS A 2 -1.05 2.92 -23.30
N ARG A 3 0.08 2.37 -22.84
CA ARG A 3 0.57 1.04 -23.27
C ARG A 3 0.70 0.00 -22.16
N PHE A 4 0.50 0.36 -20.89
CA PHE A 4 0.51 -0.59 -19.77
C PHE A 4 -0.92 -0.83 -19.29
N ARG A 5 -1.40 -2.08 -19.40
CA ARG A 5 -2.69 -2.49 -18.83
C ARG A 5 -2.43 -2.91 -17.38
N PHE A 6 -2.71 -2.03 -16.43
CA PHE A 6 -2.63 -2.34 -15.00
C PHE A 6 -4.00 -2.16 -14.35
N ASN A 7 -4.22 -2.86 -13.24
CA ASN A 7 -5.40 -2.69 -12.39
C ASN A 7 -5.05 -1.88 -11.14
N ALA A 8 -3.97 -2.26 -10.46
CA ALA A 8 -3.38 -1.50 -9.38
C ALA A 8 -1.85 -1.58 -9.49
N ILE A 9 -1.16 -0.55 -9.05
CA ILE A 9 0.30 -0.46 -8.93
C ILE A 9 0.61 0.06 -7.53
N GLY A 10 1.43 -0.67 -6.77
CA GLY A 10 2.05 -0.15 -5.55
C GLY A 10 3.19 0.79 -5.90
N ILE A 11 3.25 1.94 -5.23
CA ILE A 11 4.31 2.93 -5.35
C ILE A 11 4.94 3.13 -3.97
N SER A 12 6.22 2.80 -3.88
CA SER A 12 7.07 3.11 -2.74
C SER A 12 7.62 4.54 -2.84
N GLU A 13 8.09 5.09 -1.73
CA GLU A 13 8.66 6.43 -1.63
C GLU A 13 7.78 7.55 -2.21
N VAL A 14 6.49 7.55 -1.85
CA VAL A 14 5.57 8.61 -2.27
C VAL A 14 6.02 9.99 -1.76
N ARG A 15 6.68 10.04 -0.59
CA ARG A 15 7.20 11.27 0.05
C ARG A 15 6.14 12.36 0.27
N TRP A 16 4.86 11.95 0.32
CA TRP A 16 3.75 12.82 0.65
C TRP A 16 3.41 12.70 2.12
N ARG A 17 2.98 13.79 2.73
CA ARG A 17 2.60 13.80 4.14
C ARG A 17 1.20 13.24 4.36
N GLY A 18 1.03 12.66 5.55
CA GLY A 18 -0.23 12.13 6.03
C GLY A 18 -0.83 11.06 5.12
N LYS A 19 -2.15 10.94 5.14
CA LYS A 19 -2.89 9.88 4.46
C LYS A 19 -4.08 10.42 3.71
N GLY A 20 -4.43 9.79 2.60
CA GLY A 20 -5.61 10.19 1.86
C GLY A 20 -5.74 9.58 0.48
N GLU A 21 -6.60 10.22 -0.31
CA GLU A 21 -6.94 9.86 -1.68
C GLU A 21 -7.01 11.12 -2.55
N ILE A 22 -6.41 11.07 -3.75
CA ILE A 22 -6.45 12.21 -4.69
C ILE A 22 -7.90 12.37 -5.19
N SER A 23 -8.31 13.63 -5.43
CA SER A 23 -9.56 13.95 -6.12
C SER A 23 -9.68 13.17 -7.43
N GLY A 24 -10.70 12.31 -7.54
CA GLY A 24 -10.89 11.40 -8.69
C GLY A 24 -10.61 9.93 -8.38
N GLY A 25 -10.05 9.64 -7.20
CA GLY A 25 -9.89 8.30 -6.66
C GLY A 25 -8.87 7.44 -7.40
N ASP A 26 -7.92 8.06 -8.11
CA ASP A 26 -6.88 7.33 -8.85
C ASP A 26 -5.77 6.82 -7.94
N PHE A 27 -5.47 7.55 -6.86
CA PHE A 27 -4.33 7.24 -6.01
C PHE A 27 -4.70 7.40 -4.54
N ILE A 28 -4.31 6.42 -3.73
CA ILE A 28 -4.38 6.43 -2.27
C ILE A 28 -2.96 6.34 -1.71
N TRP A 29 -2.69 7.03 -0.61
CA TRP A 29 -1.37 7.01 0.00
C TRP A 29 -1.42 6.98 1.53
N SER A 30 -0.32 6.49 2.08
CA SER A 30 0.03 6.49 3.49
C SER A 30 1.45 7.02 3.61
N GLY A 31 1.61 8.17 4.24
CA GLY A 31 2.90 8.82 4.46
C GLY A 31 3.03 9.33 5.88
N GLU A 32 4.22 9.82 6.20
CA GLU A 32 4.54 10.32 7.52
C GLU A 32 3.99 11.75 7.72
N ASP A 33 3.55 12.10 8.94
CA ASP A 33 2.91 13.40 9.19
C ASP A 33 3.95 14.54 9.30
N SER A 34 5.10 14.26 9.92
CA SER A 34 6.13 15.25 10.28
C SER A 34 7.14 15.48 9.15
N THR A 35 7.52 14.42 8.44
CA THR A 35 8.61 14.40 7.46
C THR A 35 8.12 13.99 6.07
N HIS A 36 8.77 14.48 5.02
CA HIS A 36 8.51 14.03 3.63
C HIS A 36 9.37 12.82 3.28
N ASN A 37 9.62 11.96 4.27
CA ASN A 37 10.46 10.78 4.15
C ASN A 37 9.55 9.56 4.09
N ARG A 38 9.91 8.56 3.28
CA ARG A 38 9.12 7.33 3.10
C ARG A 38 7.73 7.61 2.50
N GLY A 39 6.80 6.67 2.64
CA GLY A 39 5.45 6.76 2.10
C GLY A 39 5.19 5.66 1.07
N VAL A 40 4.01 5.07 1.16
CA VAL A 40 3.52 4.06 0.22
C VAL A 40 2.19 4.49 -0.36
N GLY A 41 1.88 4.04 -1.56
CA GLY A 41 0.59 4.32 -2.18
C GLY A 41 0.19 3.32 -3.23
N VAL A 42 -1.08 3.38 -3.63
CA VAL A 42 -1.63 2.50 -4.66
C VAL A 42 -2.30 3.33 -5.74
N LEU A 43 -1.72 3.28 -6.94
CA LEU A 43 -2.31 3.82 -8.15
C LEU A 43 -3.26 2.80 -8.76
N ARG A 44 -4.50 3.22 -9.04
CA ARG A 44 -5.58 2.37 -9.53
C ARG A 44 -5.98 2.82 -10.92
N SER A 45 -6.24 1.88 -11.82
CA SER A 45 -6.86 2.21 -13.10
C SER A 45 -8.34 2.55 -12.93
N ALA A 46 -8.93 3.22 -13.92
CA ALA A 46 -10.36 3.59 -13.90
C ALA A 46 -11.28 2.43 -13.51
N LYS A 47 -11.01 1.22 -14.00
CA LYS A 47 -11.79 0.03 -13.65
C LYS A 47 -11.61 -0.36 -12.17
N ALA A 48 -10.38 -0.34 -11.67
CA ALA A 48 -10.07 -0.74 -10.30
C ALA A 48 -10.61 0.25 -9.26
N LYS A 49 -10.74 1.53 -9.61
CA LYS A 49 -11.39 2.55 -8.77
C LYS A 49 -12.81 2.14 -8.39
N HIS A 50 -13.60 1.73 -9.38
CA HIS A 50 -15.00 1.34 -9.17
C HIS A 50 -15.17 0.02 -8.42
N THR A 51 -14.10 -0.76 -8.28
CA THR A 51 -14.11 -2.00 -7.51
C THR A 51 -13.53 -1.83 -6.11
N LEU A 52 -12.98 -0.67 -5.74
CA LEU A 52 -12.44 -0.47 -4.41
C LEU A 52 -13.56 -0.54 -3.36
N ILE A 53 -13.41 -1.44 -2.40
CA ILE A 53 -14.28 -1.56 -1.22
C ILE A 53 -13.81 -0.60 -0.13
N GLY A 54 -12.50 -0.49 0.06
CA GLY A 54 -11.87 0.39 1.03
C GLY A 54 -10.36 0.24 1.04
N TYR A 55 -9.68 1.13 1.75
CA TYR A 55 -8.24 1.08 1.97
C TYR A 55 -7.92 1.41 3.43
N ASN A 56 -6.79 0.91 3.93
CA ASN A 56 -6.29 1.23 5.26
C ASN A 56 -4.81 1.66 5.19
N PRO A 57 -4.51 2.95 5.42
CA PRO A 57 -3.14 3.44 5.62
C PRO A 57 -2.70 3.13 7.06
N ILE A 58 -1.86 2.10 7.22
CA ILE A 58 -1.47 1.57 8.53
C ILE A 58 -0.25 2.31 9.07
N SER A 59 0.79 2.47 8.24
CA SER A 59 2.00 3.21 8.56
C SER A 59 2.55 3.89 7.30
N SER A 60 3.59 4.70 7.42
CA SER A 60 4.27 5.29 6.26
C SER A 60 4.89 4.25 5.31
N GLN A 61 4.94 2.98 5.73
CA GLN A 61 5.50 1.86 4.98
C GLN A 61 4.47 0.80 4.61
N VAL A 62 3.25 0.84 5.14
CA VAL A 62 2.23 -0.20 4.92
C VAL A 62 0.88 0.43 4.60
N ILE A 63 0.32 0.05 3.44
CA ILE A 63 -1.04 0.40 3.03
C ILE A 63 -1.76 -0.82 2.48
N THR A 64 -3.04 -0.99 2.85
CA THR A 64 -3.90 -2.04 2.29
C THR A 64 -4.98 -1.44 1.41
N ALA A 65 -5.32 -2.15 0.34
CA ALA A 65 -6.40 -1.78 -0.57
C ALA A 65 -7.22 -3.02 -0.94
N ARG A 66 -8.51 -2.99 -0.63
CA ARG A 66 -9.42 -4.12 -0.85
C ARG A 66 -10.33 -3.85 -2.04
N PHE A 67 -10.39 -4.81 -2.95
CA PHE A 67 -11.16 -4.73 -4.19
C PHE A 67 -12.21 -5.84 -4.28
N HIS A 68 -13.36 -5.48 -4.84
CA HIS A 68 -14.37 -6.42 -5.28
C HIS A 68 -14.00 -6.97 -6.66
N THR A 69 -13.40 -8.16 -6.68
CA THR A 69 -13.18 -8.92 -7.91
C THR A 69 -14.25 -10.01 -8.05
N THR A 70 -14.34 -10.66 -9.20
CA THR A 70 -15.22 -11.80 -9.42
C THR A 70 -14.35 -12.99 -9.77
N PRO A 71 -14.46 -14.14 -9.08
CA PRO A 71 -15.50 -14.52 -8.11
C PRO A 71 -15.19 -14.22 -6.63
N PHE A 72 -14.03 -13.68 -6.28
CA PHE A 72 -13.57 -13.46 -4.90
C PHE A 72 -13.18 -12.00 -4.64
N LYS A 73 -12.92 -11.63 -3.38
CA LYS A 73 -12.35 -10.31 -3.04
C LYS A 73 -10.82 -10.38 -3.05
N LEU A 74 -10.17 -9.31 -3.49
CA LEU A 74 -8.71 -9.20 -3.52
C LEU A 74 -8.27 -8.14 -2.51
N THR A 75 -7.32 -8.45 -1.63
CA THR A 75 -6.70 -7.45 -0.77
C THR A 75 -5.23 -7.33 -1.16
N VAL A 76 -4.84 -6.14 -1.60
CA VAL A 76 -3.45 -5.80 -1.90
C VAL A 76 -2.85 -5.18 -0.65
N ILE A 77 -1.72 -5.71 -0.19
CA ILE A 77 -0.94 -5.15 0.92
C ILE A 77 0.36 -4.66 0.29
N HIS A 78 0.49 -3.35 0.13
CA HIS A 78 1.73 -2.78 -0.38
C HIS A 78 2.60 -2.36 0.80
N VAL A 79 3.85 -2.82 0.76
CA VAL A 79 4.84 -2.57 1.80
C VAL A 79 6.11 -1.98 1.20
N TYR A 80 6.79 -1.12 1.95
CA TYR A 80 8.15 -0.67 1.64
C TYR A 80 9.08 -1.11 2.77
N ALA A 81 10.07 -1.94 2.45
CA ALA A 81 10.99 -2.50 3.44
C ALA A 81 11.77 -1.41 4.20
N PRO A 82 12.06 -1.63 5.50
CA PRO A 82 13.03 -0.82 6.23
C PRO A 82 14.40 -0.84 5.55
N THR A 83 15.19 0.21 5.75
CA THR A 83 16.54 0.31 5.20
C THR A 83 17.56 -0.34 6.13
N SER A 84 18.78 -0.60 5.64
CA SER A 84 19.89 -1.09 6.49
C SER A 84 20.29 -0.12 7.62
N ALA A 85 19.88 1.15 7.53
CA ALA A 85 20.09 2.17 8.56
C ALA A 85 18.96 2.20 9.61
N SER A 86 17.90 1.40 9.45
CA SER A 86 16.80 1.36 10.41
C SER A 86 17.22 0.67 11.71
N SER A 87 16.71 1.17 12.84
CA SER A 87 16.96 0.53 14.13
C SER A 87 16.17 -0.77 14.28
N ASP A 88 16.58 -1.64 15.19
CA ASP A 88 15.85 -2.87 15.51
C ASP A 88 14.39 -2.57 15.92
N ASP A 89 14.17 -1.49 16.69
CA ASP A 89 12.82 -1.04 17.08
C ASP A 89 11.98 -0.62 15.86
N GLU A 90 12.57 0.07 14.87
CA GLU A 90 11.86 0.44 13.64
C GLU A 90 11.50 -0.79 12.81
N ILE A 91 12.38 -1.79 12.80
CA ILE A 91 12.17 -3.06 12.11
C ILE A 91 11.05 -3.86 12.78
N GLU A 92 11.03 -3.92 14.12
CA GLU A 92 9.97 -4.58 14.89
C GLU A 92 8.61 -3.92 14.63
N ILE A 93 8.52 -2.59 14.72
CA ILE A 93 7.30 -1.82 14.42
C ILE A 93 6.81 -2.07 12.98
N PHE A 94 7.74 -2.23 12.02
CA PHE A 94 7.40 -2.55 10.64
C PHE A 94 6.76 -3.94 10.53
N TYR A 95 7.35 -4.97 11.15
CA TYR A 95 6.79 -6.31 11.15
C TYR A 95 5.43 -6.38 11.86
N ASP A 96 5.28 -5.68 12.99
CA ASP A 96 4.00 -5.56 13.70
C ASP A 96 2.92 -4.92 12.81
N SER A 97 3.30 -3.93 12.01
CA SER A 97 2.39 -3.28 11.05
C SER A 97 1.90 -4.24 9.97
N ILE A 98 2.78 -5.12 9.48
CA ILE A 98 2.42 -6.16 8.51
C ILE A 98 1.51 -7.20 9.15
N GLU A 99 1.83 -7.68 10.34
CA GLU A 99 0.98 -8.63 11.05
C GLU A 99 -0.41 -8.04 11.30
N HIS A 100 -0.47 -6.77 11.73
CA HIS A 100 -1.73 -6.06 11.87
C HIS A 100 -2.52 -6.00 10.54
N ALA A 101 -1.86 -5.71 9.42
CA ALA A 101 -2.50 -5.72 8.10
C ALA A 101 -3.07 -7.10 7.73
N LEU A 102 -2.33 -8.17 8.02
CA LEU A 102 -2.73 -9.55 7.75
C LEU A 102 -3.92 -9.97 8.62
N THR A 103 -3.94 -9.61 9.91
CA THR A 103 -5.07 -9.94 10.81
C THR A 103 -6.37 -9.25 10.42
N GLN A 104 -6.30 -8.06 9.84
CA GLN A 104 -7.47 -7.34 9.30
C GLN A 104 -7.92 -7.88 7.95
N THR A 105 -7.07 -8.62 7.25
CA THR A 105 -7.38 -9.19 5.94
C THR A 105 -8.21 -10.45 6.09
N SER A 106 -9.27 -10.55 5.30
CA SER A 106 -10.11 -11.74 5.27
C SER A 106 -9.32 -12.92 4.71
N LYS A 107 -9.32 -14.08 5.41
CA LYS A 107 -8.63 -15.31 4.98
C LYS A 107 -9.05 -15.84 3.59
N LYS A 108 -10.14 -15.31 3.03
CA LYS A 108 -10.66 -15.66 1.69
C LYS A 108 -10.14 -14.73 0.60
N ASP A 109 -9.41 -13.68 0.97
CA ASP A 109 -8.86 -12.72 0.04
C ASP A 109 -7.49 -13.22 -0.45
N ILE A 110 -7.20 -13.05 -1.73
CA ILE A 110 -5.83 -13.23 -2.23
C ILE A 110 -5.00 -12.06 -1.70
N VAL A 111 -3.83 -12.34 -1.11
CA VAL A 111 -2.89 -11.34 -0.62
C VAL A 111 -1.70 -11.28 -1.59
N THR A 112 -1.35 -10.07 -1.99
CA THR A 112 -0.13 -9.81 -2.78
C THR A 112 0.66 -8.74 -2.06
N GLU A 113 1.92 -9.07 -1.74
CA GLU A 113 2.92 -8.17 -1.19
C GLU A 113 3.79 -7.67 -2.33
N THR A 114 3.89 -6.36 -2.49
CA THR A 114 4.80 -5.75 -3.47
C THR A 114 5.87 -5.00 -2.71
N ASN A 115 7.11 -5.50 -2.75
CA ASN A 115 8.30 -4.84 -2.24
C ASN A 115 9.12 -4.32 -3.43
N GLU A 116 9.61 -3.09 -3.35
CA GLU A 116 10.61 -2.58 -4.29
C GLU A 116 11.96 -2.66 -3.59
N GLU A 117 12.71 -3.74 -3.90
CA GLU A 117 14.08 -3.90 -3.45
C GLU A 117 14.93 -2.97 -4.33
N ILE A 118 15.24 -1.78 -3.82
CA ILE A 118 16.26 -0.94 -4.44
C ILE A 118 17.60 -1.52 -3.98
N ASP A 119 18.11 -2.48 -4.77
CA ASP A 119 19.52 -2.90 -4.71
C ASP A 119 20.40 -1.64 -4.76
N SER A 120 21.14 -1.40 -3.69
CA SER A 120 22.21 -0.39 -3.63
C SER A 120 23.57 -1.06 -3.56
#